data_AF-A0A0C2FXA3-F1
#
_entry.id   AF-A0A0C2FXA3-F1
#
_cell.length_a   1.000
_cell.length_b   1.000
_cell.length_c   1.000
_cell.angle_alpha   90.00
_cell.angle_beta   90.00
_cell.angle_gamma   90.00
#
_symmetry.space_group_name_H-M   'P 1'
#
loop_
_entity.id
_entity.type
_entity.pdbx_description
1 polymer ?
#
loop_
_entity_poly.entity_id
_entity_poly.type
_entity_poly.pdbx_seq_one_letter_code
_entity_poly.pdbx_strand_id
1 'polypeptide(L)'
;MGWDKHYGYQLYQSDPSGNYTGWKATCIGNNHQAAMSLLKQEYKSPTLAEAKKLAVKVLWKTLDVKLTNEKVEMAVLTRRDGKTVVEELTAAEVEKLIKEHEEKEKEAEAK
;
A
#
# COMPACT_ATOMS: atom_id res chain seq x y z
N MET A 1 11.11 -2.88 -1.45
CA MET A 1 11.04 -2.87 0.02
C MET A 1 11.98 -3.96 0.55
N GLY A 2 12.54 -3.80 1.74
CA GLY A 2 13.49 -4.75 2.31
C GLY A 2 13.68 -4.56 3.81
N TRP A 3 14.45 -5.47 4.42
CA TRP A 3 14.91 -5.34 5.79
C TRP A 3 16.40 -5.66 5.87
N ASP A 4 17.16 -4.86 6.60
CA ASP A 4 18.55 -5.17 6.97
C ASP A 4 18.83 -4.92 8.46
N LYS A 5 20.00 -5.38 8.93
CA LYS A 5 20.41 -5.28 10.34
C LYS A 5 20.86 -3.88 10.77
N HIS A 6 21.12 -2.98 9.84
CA HIS A 6 21.68 -1.65 10.10
C HIS A 6 20.58 -0.60 10.23
N TYR A 7 19.56 -0.67 9.39
CA TYR A 7 18.52 0.33 9.23
C TYR A 7 17.10 -0.21 9.38
N GLY A 8 16.93 -1.53 9.50
CA GLY A 8 15.62 -2.15 9.63
C GLY A 8 14.85 -2.13 8.31
N TYR A 9 13.54 -1.84 8.37
CA TYR A 9 12.69 -1.81 7.18
C TYR A 9 12.95 -0.57 6.32
N GLN A 10 13.10 -0.79 5.02
CA GLN A 10 13.40 0.27 4.06
C GLN A 10 12.57 0.13 2.78
N LEU A 11 12.25 1.28 2.19
CA LEU A 11 11.58 1.39 0.90
C LEU A 11 12.38 2.38 0.05
N TYR A 12 12.82 1.92 -1.10
CA TYR A 12 13.55 2.73 -2.08
C TYR A 12 12.83 2.65 -3.42
N GLN A 13 12.91 3.75 -4.15
CA GLN A 13 12.46 3.87 -5.52
C GLN A 13 13.61 4.41 -6.35
N SER A 14 13.89 3.77 -7.48
CA SER A 14 14.83 4.24 -8.50
C SER A 14 14.08 4.83 -9.69
N ASP A 15 14.76 5.69 -10.44
CA ASP A 15 14.30 6.17 -11.75
C ASP A 15 15.31 5.82 -12.87
N PRO A 16 14.93 5.93 -14.15
CA PRO A 16 15.79 5.55 -15.27
C PRO A 16 17.12 6.33 -15.39
N SER A 17 17.27 7.47 -14.71
CA SER A 17 18.53 8.24 -14.69
C SER A 17 19.59 7.64 -13.76
N GLY A 18 19.23 6.60 -12.99
CA GLY A 18 20.11 5.96 -12.01
C GLY A 18 20.05 6.57 -10.61
N ASN A 19 19.22 7.60 -10.41
CA ASN A 19 18.95 8.12 -9.08
C ASN A 19 18.02 7.18 -8.29
N TYR A 20 18.22 7.13 -6.97
CA TYR A 20 17.36 6.40 -6.05
C TYR A 20 17.13 7.20 -4.77
N THR A 21 15.91 7.09 -4.23
CA THR A 21 15.49 7.86 -3.06
C THR A 21 14.76 6.95 -2.07
N GLY A 22 15.02 7.16 -0.78
CA GLY A 22 14.33 6.47 0.32
C GLY A 22 12.99 7.11 0.63
N TRP A 23 11.96 6.28 0.86
CA TRP A 23 10.59 6.72 1.10
C TRP A 23 9.97 6.03 2.30
N LYS A 24 9.00 6.69 2.95
CA LYS A 24 8.12 6.06 3.95
C LYS A 24 6.86 5.47 3.29
N ALA A 25 6.36 6.14 2.26
CA ALA A 25 5.36 5.65 1.33
C ALA A 25 5.61 6.31 -0.03
N THR A 26 5.41 5.57 -1.12
CA THR A 26 5.56 6.09 -2.48
C THR A 26 4.62 5.40 -3.44
N CYS A 27 4.41 5.99 -4.61
CA CYS A 27 3.61 5.45 -5.71
C CYS A 27 4.29 5.80 -7.05
N ILE A 28 4.19 4.89 -8.02
CA ILE A 28 4.69 5.06 -9.38
C ILE A 28 3.60 4.72 -10.40
N GLY A 29 3.81 5.13 -11.65
CA GLY A 29 2.89 4.81 -12.76
C GLY A 29 1.78 5.85 -12.95
N ASN A 30 0.67 5.40 -13.52
CA ASN A 30 -0.46 6.27 -13.83
C ASN A 30 -1.08 6.86 -12.56
N ASN A 31 -1.52 8.12 -12.63
CA ASN A 31 -2.13 8.85 -11.50
C ASN A 31 -1.26 8.93 -10.22
N HIS A 32 0.06 8.73 -10.31
CA HIS A 32 0.94 8.76 -9.13
C HIS A 32 0.90 10.11 -8.40
N GLN A 33 0.69 11.25 -9.09
CA GLN A 33 0.61 12.56 -8.44
C GLN A 33 -0.56 12.64 -7.46
N ALA A 34 -1.73 12.12 -7.84
CA ALA A 34 -2.91 12.05 -6.98
C ALA A 34 -2.68 11.07 -5.81
N ALA A 35 -2.09 9.90 -6.10
CA ALA A 35 -1.72 8.92 -5.07
C ALA A 35 -0.76 9.50 -4.03
N MET A 36 0.29 10.21 -4.48
CA MET A 36 1.26 10.86 -3.60
C MET A 36 0.63 11.98 -2.78
N SER A 37 -0.33 12.73 -3.33
CA SER A 37 -1.08 13.74 -2.57
C SER A 37 -1.88 13.11 -1.42
N LEU A 38 -2.62 12.03 -1.72
CA LEU A 38 -3.36 11.25 -0.70
C LEU A 38 -2.42 10.67 0.37
N LEU A 39 -1.31 10.05 -0.05
CA LEU A 39 -0.32 9.50 0.88
C LEU A 39 0.26 10.58 1.81
N LYS A 40 0.55 11.78 1.31
CA LYS A 40 1.04 12.90 2.15
C LYS A 40 0.04 13.31 3.23
N GLN A 41 -1.26 13.26 2.95
CA GLN A 41 -2.31 13.65 3.89
C GLN A 41 -2.60 12.55 4.93
N GLU A 42 -2.59 11.30 4.48
CA GLU A 42 -3.13 10.17 5.23
C GLU A 42 -2.04 9.32 5.92
N TYR A 43 -0.79 9.37 5.46
CA TYR A 43 0.29 8.60 6.05
C TYR A 43 0.69 9.16 7.43
N LYS A 44 0.37 8.40 8.49
CA LYS A 44 0.68 8.76 9.88
C LYS A 44 1.45 7.66 10.60
N SER A 45 2.49 7.11 9.95
CA SER A 45 3.29 6.00 10.46
C SER A 45 2.44 4.78 10.88
N PRO A 46 1.69 4.19 9.93
CA PRO A 46 0.70 3.16 10.22
C PRO A 46 1.34 1.84 10.68
N THR A 47 0.57 1.06 11.44
CA THR A 47 0.81 -0.38 11.60
C THR A 47 0.62 -1.11 10.27
N LEU A 48 1.05 -2.38 10.19
CA LEU A 48 0.87 -3.17 8.96
C LEU A 48 -0.61 -3.28 8.55
N ALA A 49 -1.52 -3.47 9.51
CA ALA A 49 -2.95 -3.57 9.23
C ALA A 49 -3.53 -2.26 8.69
N GLU A 50 -3.12 -1.12 9.26
CA GLU A 50 -3.51 0.20 8.78
C GLU A 50 -2.90 0.52 7.42
N ALA A 51 -1.65 0.12 7.17
CA ALA A 51 -0.97 0.32 5.90
C ALA A 51 -1.67 -0.43 4.76
N LYS A 52 -2.13 -1.67 5.00
CA LYS A 52 -2.95 -2.43 4.04
C LYS A 52 -4.23 -1.67 3.66
N LYS A 53 -4.93 -1.13 4.66
CA LYS A 53 -6.16 -0.34 4.46
C LYS A 53 -5.88 0.97 3.72
N LEU A 54 -4.80 1.66 4.06
CA LEU A 54 -4.38 2.87 3.38
C LEU A 54 -4.02 2.60 1.92
N ALA A 55 -3.32 1.50 1.63
CA ALA A 55 -3.01 1.10 0.26
C ALA A 55 -4.29 0.89 -0.57
N VAL A 56 -5.28 0.17 -0.02
CA VAL A 56 -6.59 0.00 -0.67
C VAL A 56 -7.29 1.33 -0.89
N LYS A 57 -7.31 2.23 0.10
CA LYS A 57 -7.90 3.58 -0.03
C LYS A 57 -7.24 4.41 -1.13
N VAL A 58 -5.91 4.38 -1.22
CA VAL A 58 -5.19 5.09 -2.28
C VAL A 58 -5.55 4.52 -3.63
N LEU A 59 -5.46 3.19 -3.79
CA LEU A 59 -5.80 2.51 -5.04
C LEU A 59 -7.26 2.78 -5.46
N TRP A 60 -8.20 2.72 -4.52
CA TRP A 60 -9.62 2.98 -4.76
C TRP A 60 -9.87 4.36 -5.37
N LYS A 61 -9.11 5.38 -4.95
CA LYS A 61 -9.26 6.76 -5.44
C LYS A 61 -8.45 7.07 -6.70
N THR A 62 -7.46 6.24 -7.03
CA THR A 62 -6.50 6.56 -8.11
C THR A 62 -6.57 5.60 -9.29
N LEU A 63 -7.20 4.43 -9.14
CA LEU A 63 -7.49 3.55 -10.26
C LEU A 63 -8.70 4.06 -11.04
N ASP A 64 -8.55 4.09 -12.37
CA ASP A 64 -9.62 4.48 -13.30
C ASP A 64 -10.66 3.36 -13.50
N VAL A 65 -10.44 2.18 -12.91
CA VAL A 65 -11.31 1.00 -12.97
C VAL A 65 -11.78 0.61 -11.59
N LYS A 66 -12.91 -0.09 -11.51
CA LYS A 66 -13.41 -0.64 -10.25
C LYS A 66 -12.36 -1.55 -9.62
N LEU A 67 -12.05 -1.30 -8.35
CA LEU A 67 -11.12 -2.11 -7.58
C LEU A 67 -11.72 -3.50 -7.33
N THR A 68 -11.05 -4.54 -7.80
CA THR A 68 -11.40 -5.94 -7.54
C THR A 68 -10.14 -6.73 -7.16
N ASN A 69 -10.32 -7.88 -6.51
CA ASN A 69 -9.21 -8.77 -6.12
C ASN A 69 -8.44 -9.36 -7.31
N GLU A 70 -9.02 -9.39 -8.50
CA GLU A 70 -8.34 -9.81 -9.74
C GLU A 70 -7.44 -8.72 -10.35
N LYS A 71 -7.64 -7.45 -9.97
CA LYS A 71 -6.91 -6.29 -10.51
C LYS A 71 -5.81 -5.79 -9.61
N VAL A 72 -5.71 -6.34 -8.40
CA VAL A 72 -4.77 -5.88 -7.37
C VAL A 72 -4.07 -7.08 -6.78
N GLU A 73 -2.74 -7.02 -6.79
CA GLU A 73 -1.90 -7.92 -6.02
C GLU A 73 -1.30 -7.15 -4.84
N MET A 74 -1.20 -7.81 -3.69
CA MET A 74 -0.61 -7.23 -2.50
C MET A 74 0.34 -8.23 -1.86
N ALA A 75 1.57 -7.80 -1.60
CA ALA A 75 2.55 -8.56 -0.85
C ALA A 75 2.97 -7.80 0.40
N VAL A 76 3.31 -8.53 1.46
CA VAL A 76 3.85 -7.97 2.70
C VAL A 76 5.19 -8.60 3.01
N LEU A 77 6.11 -7.76 3.50
CA LEU A 77 7.38 -8.18 4.01
C LEU A 77 7.38 -8.01 5.54
N THR A 78 7.60 -9.09 6.27
CA THR A 78 7.67 -9.09 7.73
C THR A 78 8.90 -9.84 8.23
N ARG A 79 9.21 -9.69 9.53
CA ARG A 79 10.32 -10.38 10.18
C ARG A 79 9.76 -11.31 11.26
N ARG A 80 9.92 -12.63 11.08
CA ARG A 80 9.50 -13.69 12.02
C ARG A 80 10.72 -14.50 12.42
N ASP A 81 10.98 -14.65 13.72
CA ASP A 81 12.06 -15.50 14.25
C ASP A 81 13.43 -15.29 13.61
N GLY A 82 13.87 -14.04 13.46
CA GLY A 82 15.17 -13.75 12.84
C GLY A 82 15.14 -13.64 11.33
N LYS A 83 14.08 -14.09 10.66
CA LYS A 83 14.02 -14.28 9.21
C LYS A 83 13.06 -13.30 8.55
N THR A 84 13.47 -12.81 7.38
CA THR A 84 12.61 -12.02 6.50
C THR A 84 11.68 -12.95 5.74
N VAL A 85 10.39 -12.69 5.82
CA VAL A 85 9.34 -13.46 5.15
C VAL A 85 8.58 -12.50 4.25
N VAL A 86 8.42 -12.87 2.98
CA VAL A 86 7.57 -12.17 2.02
C VAL A 86 6.40 -13.07 1.72
N GLU A 87 5.18 -12.56 1.89
CA GLU A 87 3.94 -13.29 1.66
C GLU A 87 3.04 -12.47 0.75
N GLU A 88 2.54 -13.09 -0.31
CA GLU A 88 1.45 -12.58 -1.11
C GLU A 88 0.13 -12.81 -0.36
N LEU A 89 -0.73 -11.80 -0.33
CA LEU A 89 -2.07 -11.95 0.22
C LEU A 89 -2.91 -12.76 -0.76
N THR A 90 -3.72 -13.64 -0.22
CA THR A 90 -4.68 -14.40 -1.01
C THR A 90 -5.77 -13.49 -1.58
N ALA A 91 -6.39 -13.91 -2.69
CA ALA A 91 -7.50 -13.16 -3.29
C ALA A 91 -8.65 -12.90 -2.30
N ALA A 92 -8.90 -13.83 -1.37
CA ALA A 92 -9.90 -13.68 -0.31
C ALA A 92 -9.52 -12.60 0.72
N GLU A 93 -8.25 -12.50 1.09
CA GLU A 93 -7.77 -11.44 1.99
C GLU A 93 -7.84 -10.06 1.33
N VAL A 94 -7.45 -9.96 0.05
CA VAL A 94 -7.54 -8.72 -0.71
C VAL A 94 -9.02 -8.31 -0.87
N GLU A 95 -9.89 -9.24 -1.23
CA GLU A 95 -11.32 -8.98 -1.37
C GLU A 95 -11.95 -8.48 -0.05
N LYS A 96 -11.56 -9.08 1.08
CA LYS A 96 -12.01 -8.62 2.40
C LYS A 96 -11.61 -7.16 2.65
N LEU A 97 -10.37 -6.78 2.35
CA LEU A 97 -9.90 -5.39 2.54
C LEU A 97 -10.65 -4.41 1.63
N ILE A 98 -10.96 -4.81 0.39
CA ILE A 98 -11.74 -3.99 -0.55
C ILE A 98 -13.17 -3.79 -0.01
N LYS A 99 -13.84 -4.86 0.42
CA LYS A 99 -15.20 -4.78 1.00
C LYS A 99 -15.25 -3.91 2.26
N GLU A 100 -14.30 -4.10 3.18
CA GLU A 100 -14.18 -3.24 4.37
C GLU A 100 -14.02 -1.77 4.03
N HIS A 101 -13.35 -1.44 2.91
CA HIS A 101 -13.22 -0.05 2.47
C HIS A 101 -14.52 0.47 1.82
N GLU A 102 -15.16 -0.34 0.97
CA GLU A 102 -16.41 0.01 0.30
C GLU A 102 -17.54 0.28 1.30
N GLU A 103 -17.65 -0.53 2.36
CA GLU A 103 -18.62 -0.32 3.45
C GLU A 103 -18.38 1.02 4.16
N LYS A 104 -17.12 1.35 4.47
CA LYS A 104 -16.77 2.61 5.12
C LYS A 104 -17.07 3.84 4.26
N GLU A 105 -16.85 3.77 2.95
CA GLU A 105 -17.21 4.89 2.07
C GLU A 105 -18.73 5.08 2.05
N LYS A 106 -19.52 4.00 1.96
CA LYS A 106 -20.99 4.07 2.03
C LYS A 106 -21.50 4.66 3.35
N GLU A 107 -20.90 4.26 4.48
CA GLU A 107 -21.24 4.82 5.80
C GLU A 107 -20.87 6.30 5.93
N ALA A 108 -19.79 6.73 5.27
CA ALA A 108 -19.37 8.13 5.26
C ALA A 108 -20.28 9.00 4.37
N GLU A 109 -20.80 8.46 3.26
CA GLU A 109 -21.75 9.14 2.37
C GLU A 109 -23.17 9.21 2.93
N ALA A 110 -23.55 8.26 3.79
CA ALA A 110 -24.85 8.23 4.45
C ALA A 110 -24.97 9.19 5.66
N LYS A 111 -23.85 9.83 6.06
CA LYS A 111 -23.77 10.81 7.16
C LYS A 111 -23.69 12.23 6.64
#